data_AF-A0A7C3L2C8-F1
#
_entry.id   AF-A0A7C3L2C8-F1
#
_cell.length_a   1.000
_cell.length_b   1.000
_cell.length_c   1.000
_cell.angle_alpha   90.00
_cell.angle_beta   90.00
_cell.angle_gamma   90.00
#
_symmetry.space_group_name_H-M   'P 1'
#
loop_
_entity.id
_entity.type
_entity.pdbx_description
1 polymer ?
#
loop_
_entity_poly.entity_id
_entity_poly.type
_entity_poly.pdbx_seq_one_letter_code
_entity_poly.pdbx_strand_id
1 'polypeptide(L)'
;TPLLGAAILDTEVTPADTRLIVVGGPAVNRIAAELLGVPYPSYGEASGIPVDAALLKVVEQGGRLAVLVAGWEADNTRAAARVFAQYIAEEAYKDVLDGASEVKVGGTLQAPKPERLS
;
A
#
# COMPACT_ATOMS: atom_id res chain seq x y z
N THR A 1 20.13 -5.48 -12.16
CA THR A 1 20.59 -4.69 -11.01
C THR A 1 19.55 -4.78 -9.92
N PRO A 2 19.90 -5.10 -8.66
CA PRO A 2 18.91 -5.08 -7.58
C PRO A 2 18.35 -3.67 -7.41
N LEU A 3 17.03 -3.54 -7.32
CA LEU A 3 16.29 -2.26 -7.26
C LEU A 3 16.28 -1.62 -5.86
N LEU A 4 17.26 -1.94 -5.00
CA LEU A 4 17.32 -1.36 -3.66
C LEU A 4 17.43 0.17 -3.74
N GLY A 5 16.41 0.85 -3.21
CA GLY A 5 16.36 2.32 -3.15
C GLY A 5 15.92 3.02 -4.44
N ALA A 6 15.42 2.29 -5.44
CA ALA A 6 14.90 2.88 -6.67
C ALA A 6 13.36 3.01 -6.62
N ALA A 7 12.86 4.18 -7.01
CA ALA A 7 11.45 4.34 -7.37
C ALA A 7 11.30 4.04 -8.87
N ILE A 8 10.55 3.00 -9.21
CA ILE A 8 10.31 2.55 -10.58
C ILE A 8 8.82 2.39 -10.86
N LEU A 9 8.43 2.38 -12.13
CA LEU A 9 7.05 2.14 -12.55
C LEU A 9 6.70 0.65 -12.43
N ASP A 10 5.40 0.35 -12.30
CA ASP A 10 4.87 -1.02 -12.29
C ASP A 10 5.27 -1.79 -13.56
N THR A 11 5.38 -1.11 -14.69
CA THR A 11 5.82 -1.67 -15.98
C THR A 11 7.31 -2.02 -16.04
N GLU A 12 8.11 -1.54 -15.10
CA GLU A 12 9.55 -1.79 -15.04
C GLU A 12 9.92 -2.91 -14.05
N VAL A 13 8.95 -3.37 -13.25
CA VAL A 13 9.13 -4.48 -12.31
C VAL A 13 9.24 -5.80 -13.06
N THR A 14 10.21 -6.62 -12.67
CA THR A 14 10.47 -7.92 -13.29
C THR A 14 10.04 -9.07 -12.39
N PRO A 15 9.85 -10.29 -12.91
CA PRO A 15 9.52 -11.46 -12.09
C PRO A 15 10.56 -11.81 -11.03
N ALA A 16 11.80 -11.35 -11.18
CA ALA A 16 12.88 -11.55 -10.21
C ALA A 16 12.74 -10.67 -8.96
N ASP A 17 11.91 -9.62 -9.03
CA ASP A 17 11.67 -8.71 -7.93
C ASP A 17 10.62 -9.31 -6.98
N THR A 18 11.08 -9.73 -5.80
CA THR A 18 10.26 -10.50 -4.84
C THR A 18 9.89 -9.71 -3.60
N ARG A 19 10.47 -8.51 -3.39
CA ARG A 19 10.23 -7.66 -2.21
C ARG A 19 9.95 -6.24 -2.65
N LEU A 20 8.70 -5.80 -2.52
CA LEU A 20 8.25 -4.52 -3.08
C LEU A 20 7.44 -3.73 -2.06
N ILE A 21 7.60 -2.40 -2.10
CA ILE A 21 6.62 -1.47 -1.54
C ILE A 21 5.85 -0.94 -2.76
N VAL A 22 4.58 -1.29 -2.86
CA VAL A 22 3.72 -0.97 -3.99
C VAL A 22 2.87 0.22 -3.62
N VAL A 23 3.15 1.37 -4.21
CA VAL A 23 2.42 2.61 -3.93
C VAL A 23 1.44 2.91 -5.06
N GLY A 24 0.19 3.20 -4.70
CA GLY A 24 -0.90 3.53 -5.62
C GLY A 24 -1.99 2.45 -5.70
N GLY A 25 -3.17 2.88 -6.16
CA GLY A 25 -4.34 2.00 -6.29
C GLY A 25 -4.35 1.13 -7.55
N PRO A 26 -5.26 0.15 -7.63
CA PRO A 26 -5.36 -0.80 -8.74
C PRO A 26 -5.87 -0.18 -10.04
N ALA A 27 -6.29 1.08 -10.02
CA ALA A 27 -6.60 1.86 -11.22
C ALA A 27 -5.35 2.29 -12.00
N VAL A 28 -4.23 2.48 -11.32
CA VAL A 28 -3.01 3.08 -11.89
C VAL A 28 -1.77 2.19 -11.75
N ASN A 29 -1.84 1.15 -10.92
CA ASN A 29 -0.74 0.23 -10.67
C ASN A 29 -1.20 -1.22 -10.88
N ARG A 30 -0.65 -1.92 -11.87
CA ARG A 30 -1.01 -3.31 -12.21
C ARG A 30 -0.67 -4.29 -11.10
N ILE A 31 0.42 -4.04 -10.38
CA ILE A 31 0.85 -4.89 -9.26
C ILE A 31 -0.12 -4.70 -8.09
N ALA A 32 -0.59 -3.47 -7.84
CA ALA A 32 -1.64 -3.25 -6.83
C ALA A 32 -2.92 -4.04 -7.16
N ALA A 33 -3.33 -4.08 -8.42
CA ALA A 33 -4.48 -4.88 -8.86
C ALA A 33 -4.26 -6.39 -8.66
N GLU A 34 -3.08 -6.90 -8.99
CA GLU A 34 -2.67 -8.30 -8.73
C GLU A 34 -2.73 -8.63 -7.23
N LEU A 35 -2.14 -7.79 -6.37
CA LEU A 35 -2.09 -7.99 -4.92
C LEU A 35 -3.48 -7.91 -4.26
N LEU A 36 -4.39 -7.14 -4.83
CA LEU A 36 -5.78 -7.02 -4.37
C LEU A 36 -6.70 -8.09 -4.98
N GLY A 37 -6.24 -8.84 -5.98
CA GLY A 37 -7.05 -9.84 -6.68
C GLY A 37 -8.18 -9.24 -7.52
N VAL A 38 -8.00 -8.02 -8.03
CA VAL A 38 -9.01 -7.29 -8.82
C VAL A 38 -8.53 -7.05 -10.27
N PRO A 39 -9.44 -6.84 -11.24
CA PRO A 39 -9.06 -6.50 -12.60
C PRO A 39 -8.29 -5.16 -12.69
N TYR A 40 -7.35 -5.03 -13.62
CA TYR A 40 -6.75 -3.73 -13.95
C TYR A 40 -7.43 -3.12 -15.19
N PRO A 41 -7.87 -1.85 -15.16
CA PRO A 41 -7.96 -0.96 -14.00
C PRO A 41 -9.24 -1.23 -13.18
N SER A 42 -9.15 -1.13 -11.84
CA SER A 42 -10.31 -1.14 -10.93
C SER A 42 -10.42 0.17 -10.16
N TYR A 43 -11.62 0.75 -10.14
CA TYR A 43 -11.93 2.05 -9.53
C TYR A 43 -12.98 1.91 -8.44
N GLY A 44 -13.05 2.92 -7.57
CA GLY A 44 -14.10 3.02 -6.56
C GLY A 44 -14.19 1.76 -5.70
N GLU A 45 -15.40 1.32 -5.38
CA GLU A 45 -15.63 0.13 -4.54
C GLU A 45 -15.03 -1.15 -5.14
N ALA A 46 -14.97 -1.25 -6.48
CA ALA A 46 -14.38 -2.40 -7.15
C ALA A 46 -12.86 -2.51 -6.93
N SER A 47 -12.21 -1.45 -6.45
CA SER A 47 -10.79 -1.49 -6.06
C SER A 47 -10.55 -2.27 -4.76
N GLY A 48 -11.58 -2.49 -3.93
CA GLY A 48 -11.42 -3.02 -2.58
C GLY A 48 -10.76 -2.06 -1.58
N ILE A 49 -10.44 -0.83 -2.00
CA ILE A 49 -9.92 0.21 -1.11
C ILE A 49 -11.08 0.83 -0.33
N PRO A 50 -10.96 1.04 0.99
CA PRO A 50 -11.99 1.69 1.79
C PRO A 50 -12.26 3.13 1.31
N VAL A 51 -13.55 3.49 1.20
CA VAL A 51 -13.99 4.85 0.81
C VAL A 51 -13.37 5.91 1.71
N ASP A 52 -12.90 7.01 1.12
CA ASP A 52 -12.26 8.15 1.78
C ASP A 52 -11.07 7.81 2.69
N ALA A 53 -10.43 6.67 2.45
CA ALA A 53 -9.30 6.20 3.23
C ALA A 53 -8.26 5.49 2.35
N ALA A 54 -7.21 5.00 2.99
CA ALA A 54 -6.19 4.18 2.35
C ALA A 54 -6.03 2.84 3.05
N LEU A 55 -5.46 1.90 2.31
CA LEU A 55 -5.16 0.55 2.73
C LEU A 55 -3.64 0.38 2.76
N LEU A 56 -3.13 0.04 3.94
CA LEU A 56 -1.80 -0.52 4.14
C LEU A 56 -1.96 -2.03 4.34
N LYS A 57 -1.37 -2.83 3.46
CA LYS A 57 -1.54 -4.28 3.51
C LYS A 57 -0.25 -5.02 3.21
N VAL A 58 0.07 -6.02 4.03
CA VAL A 58 1.14 -6.97 3.76
C VAL A 58 0.54 -8.13 2.97
N VAL A 59 1.09 -8.40 1.80
CA VAL A 59 0.65 -9.48 0.92
C VAL A 59 1.81 -10.42 0.65
N GLU A 60 1.59 -11.70 0.95
CA GLU A 60 2.49 -12.78 0.59
C GLU A 60 1.81 -13.68 -0.44
N GLN A 61 2.31 -13.68 -1.68
CA GLN A 61 1.74 -14.47 -2.76
C GLN A 61 2.84 -14.97 -3.70
N GLY A 62 2.82 -16.28 -4.00
CA GLY A 62 3.73 -16.87 -4.99
C GLY A 62 5.22 -16.67 -4.69
N GLY A 63 5.60 -16.59 -3.41
CA GLY A 63 6.98 -16.33 -2.98
C GLY A 63 7.41 -14.86 -3.03
N ARG A 64 6.48 -13.93 -3.33
CA ARG A 64 6.69 -12.48 -3.22
C ARG A 64 6.10 -11.97 -1.91
N LEU A 65 6.84 -11.07 -1.27
CA LEU A 65 6.39 -10.29 -0.11
C LEU A 65 6.25 -8.83 -0.54
N ALA A 66 5.05 -8.28 -0.47
CA ALA A 66 4.79 -6.90 -0.82
C ALA A 66 4.06 -6.16 0.29
N VAL A 67 4.39 -4.87 0.46
CA VAL A 67 3.58 -3.94 1.23
C VAL A 67 2.84 -3.06 0.24
N LEU A 68 1.51 -3.17 0.21
CA LEU A 68 0.63 -2.32 -0.57
C LEU A 68 0.33 -1.04 0.22
N VAL A 69 0.43 0.11 -0.46
CA VAL A 69 0.09 1.44 0.03
C VAL A 69 -0.87 2.07 -0.98
N ALA A 70 -2.17 1.88 -0.79
CA ALA A 70 -3.19 2.25 -1.78
C ALA A 70 -4.30 3.11 -1.18
N GLY A 71 -4.46 4.34 -1.67
CA GLY A 71 -5.53 5.24 -1.25
C GLY A 71 -6.69 5.30 -2.21
N TRP A 72 -7.87 5.65 -1.68
CA TRP A 72 -9.06 5.96 -2.45
C TRP A 72 -8.79 7.12 -3.41
N GLU A 73 -8.20 8.19 -2.87
CA GLU A 73 -7.65 9.32 -3.62
C GLU A 73 -6.13 9.45 -3.45
N ALA A 74 -5.55 10.33 -4.27
CA ALA A 74 -4.11 10.64 -4.19
C ALA A 74 -3.69 11.12 -2.78
N ASP A 75 -4.52 11.91 -2.12
CA ASP A 75 -4.22 12.40 -0.76
C ASP A 75 -4.32 11.30 0.30
N ASN A 76 -5.23 10.34 0.15
CA ASN A 76 -5.26 9.17 1.03
C ASN A 76 -4.00 8.32 0.82
N THR A 77 -3.54 8.16 -0.43
CA THR A 77 -2.30 7.43 -0.73
C THR A 77 -1.10 8.11 -0.07
N ARG A 78 -1.02 9.45 -0.13
CA ARG A 78 0.03 10.21 0.56
C ARG A 78 -0.04 10.07 2.08
N ALA A 79 -1.25 10.07 2.66
CA ALA A 79 -1.45 9.88 4.09
C ALA A 79 -0.96 8.49 4.54
N ALA A 80 -1.29 7.43 3.81
CA ALA A 80 -0.80 6.07 4.10
C ALA A 80 0.71 5.94 3.92
N ALA A 81 1.28 6.52 2.84
CA ALA A 81 2.72 6.54 2.63
C ALA A 81 3.45 7.26 3.78
N ARG A 82 2.87 8.36 4.29
CA ARG A 82 3.39 9.07 5.46
C ARG A 82 3.34 8.22 6.72
N VAL A 83 2.21 7.56 7.02
CA VAL A 83 2.09 6.66 8.16
C VAL A 83 3.15 5.56 8.09
N PHE A 84 3.29 4.93 6.91
CA PHE A 84 4.26 3.86 6.73
C PHE A 84 5.71 4.36 6.87
N ALA A 85 6.03 5.53 6.32
CA ALA A 85 7.34 6.17 6.48
C ALA A 85 7.67 6.50 7.94
N GLN A 86 6.71 7.04 8.70
CA GLN A 86 6.89 7.35 10.11
C GLN A 86 7.01 6.09 10.97
N TYR A 87 6.33 5.00 10.60
CA TYR A 87 6.51 3.71 11.25
C TYR A 87 7.93 3.15 11.10
N ILE A 88 8.45 3.14 9.87
CA ILE A 88 9.79 2.59 9.58
C ILE A 88 10.93 3.48 10.09
N ALA A 89 10.75 4.81 10.10
CA ALA A 89 11.83 5.75 10.41
C ALA A 89 11.77 6.35 11.81
N GLU A 90 10.57 6.48 12.39
CA GLU A 90 10.33 7.23 13.63
C GLU A 90 9.69 6.38 14.73
N GLU A 91 9.50 5.07 14.50
CA GLU A 91 8.82 4.16 15.43
C GLU A 91 7.39 4.62 15.82
N ALA A 92 6.76 5.45 14.99
CA ALA A 92 5.40 5.91 15.19
C ALA A 92 4.37 4.82 14.84
N TYR A 93 3.20 4.86 15.47
CA TYR A 93 2.06 3.96 15.20
C TYR A 93 2.35 2.45 15.41
N LYS A 94 3.40 2.09 16.16
CA LYS A 94 3.76 0.69 16.43
C LYS A 94 2.63 -0.09 17.11
N ASP A 95 1.88 0.57 17.98
CA ASP A 95 0.68 0.02 18.63
C ASP A 95 -0.38 -0.45 17.63
N VAL A 96 -0.43 0.17 16.44
CA VAL A 96 -1.38 -0.20 15.37
C VAL A 96 -0.73 -1.10 14.33
N LEU A 97 0.52 -0.84 13.92
CA LEU A 97 1.17 -1.50 12.78
C LEU A 97 1.96 -2.76 13.14
N ASP A 98 2.48 -2.91 14.37
CA ASP A 98 3.27 -4.10 14.71
C ASP A 98 2.40 -5.36 14.70
N GLY A 99 2.74 -6.30 13.81
CA GLY A 99 2.02 -7.55 13.60
C GLY A 99 0.70 -7.42 12.81
N ALA A 100 0.37 -6.23 12.31
CA ALA A 100 -0.81 -6.04 11.47
C ALA A 100 -0.55 -6.52 10.05
N SER A 101 -1.50 -7.29 9.50
CA SER A 101 -1.49 -7.65 8.08
C SER A 101 -2.26 -6.65 7.22
N GLU A 102 -3.23 -5.94 7.82
CA GLU A 102 -4.09 -4.98 7.15
C GLU A 102 -4.45 -3.81 8.07
N VAL A 103 -4.22 -2.58 7.60
CA VAL A 103 -4.47 -1.33 8.32
C VAL A 103 -5.19 -0.36 7.40
N LYS A 104 -6.32 0.17 7.86
CA LYS A 104 -7.00 1.31 7.24
C LYS A 104 -6.36 2.59 7.73
N VAL A 105 -5.99 3.49 6.82
CA VAL A 105 -5.53 4.84 7.14
C VAL A 105 -6.62 5.82 6.75
N GLY A 106 -7.42 6.24 7.73
CA GLY A 106 -8.37 7.34 7.57
C GLY A 106 -7.74 8.69 7.90
N GLY A 107 -8.58 9.73 7.98
CA GLY A 107 -8.14 11.08 8.33
C GLY A 107 -7.54 11.84 7.16
N THR A 108 -6.70 12.83 7.46
CA THR A 108 -6.09 13.70 6.44
C THR A 108 -4.59 13.45 6.35
N LEU A 109 -3.93 14.03 5.34
CA LEU A 109 -2.47 13.98 5.22
C LEU A 109 -1.75 14.54 6.45
N GLN A 110 -2.32 15.56 7.11
CA GLN A 110 -1.74 16.19 8.30
C GLN A 110 -2.06 15.45 9.59
N ALA A 111 -3.19 14.75 9.64
CA ALA A 111 -3.66 14.01 10.80
C ALA A 111 -4.19 12.63 10.36
N PRO A 112 -3.30 11.73 9.92
CA PRO A 112 -3.70 10.39 9.52
C PRO A 112 -4.13 9.59 10.76
N LYS A 113 -5.10 8.71 10.57
CA LYS A 113 -5.67 7.86 11.64
C LYS A 113 -5.58 6.40 11.21
N PRO A 114 -4.46 5.71 11.50
CA PRO A 114 -4.35 4.28 11.23
C PRO A 114 -5.23 3.49 12.20
N GLU A 115 -5.91 2.47 11.67
CA GLU A 115 -6.78 1.55 12.38
C GLU A 115 -6.56 0.14 11.82
N ARG A 116 -6.26 -0.82 12.70
CA ARG A 116 -6.08 -2.22 12.30
C ARG A 116 -7.42 -2.82 11.87
N LEU A 117 -7.46 -3.44 10.68
CA LEU A 117 -8.67 -4.09 10.18
C LEU A 117 -8.75 -5.57 10.53
N SER A 118 -7.60 -6.21 10.79
CA SER A 118 -7.48 -7.61 11.20
C SER A 118 -6.12 -7.87 11.85
#